data_AF-A0A1R3HXC1-F1
#
_entry.id   AF-A0A1R3HXC1-F1
#
_cell.length_a   1.000
_cell.length_b   1.000
_cell.length_c   1.000
_cell.angle_alpha   90.00
_cell.angle_beta   90.00
_cell.angle_gamma   90.00
#
_symmetry.space_group_name_H-M   'P 1'
#
loop_
_entity.id
_entity.type
_entity.pdbx_description
1 polymer ?
#
loop_
_entity_poly.entity_id
_entity_poly.type
_entity_poly.pdbx_seq_one_letter_code
_entity_poly.pdbx_strand_id
1 'polypeptide(L)'
;MAALTSFALLRNFARTGRTVASVRPSPKLSPYPTSINFLTANPPRRFVCRASAKHDEEAAAKAAAVNADTGAPTIFDKIIAKEIPSAIVYEDDKVLAFKDINPQAPVHVLVIPKFRDGLTELGKAEPRHEEILGQLLYAARIVAEKEGIVDGFRVVINSGASACQSVYHFHLHVIGGRQMKWPPG
;
A
#
# COMPACT_ATOMS: atom_id res chain seq x y z
N MET A 1 9.84 48.39 23.62
CA MET A 1 10.40 47.88 24.89
C MET A 1 10.89 46.47 24.65
N ALA A 2 12.12 46.19 25.07
CA ALA A 2 12.89 44.98 24.80
C ALA A 2 12.64 43.86 25.85
N ALA A 3 13.21 42.68 25.54
CA ALA A 3 13.55 41.51 26.38
C ALA A 3 12.74 40.24 25.99
N LEU A 4 13.29 39.26 25.27
CA LEU A 4 14.35 38.27 25.56
C LEU A 4 13.98 37.21 26.64
N THR A 5 14.03 35.95 26.18
CA THR A 5 14.54 34.73 26.85
C THR A 5 13.78 34.17 28.06
N SER A 6 13.49 32.86 28.06
CA SER A 6 14.43 31.87 28.64
C SER A 6 13.88 30.43 28.60
N PHE A 7 14.77 29.53 28.21
CA PHE A 7 14.71 28.07 28.26
C PHE A 7 15.42 27.63 29.56
N ALA A 8 14.79 26.86 30.46
CA ALA A 8 15.44 26.04 31.49
C ALA A 8 14.38 25.20 32.24
N LEU A 9 14.39 23.87 32.09
CA LEU A 9 15.07 22.89 32.96
C LEU A 9 14.44 22.72 34.34
N LEU A 10 13.82 21.55 34.56
CA LEU A 10 13.81 20.89 35.86
C LEU A 10 14.08 19.39 35.67
N ARG A 11 15.13 18.96 36.35
CA ARG A 11 15.69 17.61 36.45
C ARG A 11 14.76 16.71 37.26
N ASN A 12 14.82 15.41 37.03
CA ASN A 12 14.74 14.46 38.13
C ASN A 12 15.75 13.31 37.97
N PHE A 13 16.41 13.05 39.09
CA PHE A 13 17.57 12.20 39.32
C PHE A 13 17.06 10.85 39.85
N ALA A 14 17.57 9.71 39.36
CA ALA A 14 17.67 8.49 40.17
C ALA A 14 18.62 7.44 39.56
N ARG A 15 19.78 7.31 40.22
CA ARG A 15 20.53 6.09 40.59
C ARG A 15 20.87 5.01 39.54
N THR A 16 22.13 5.08 39.15
CA THR A 16 23.17 4.02 39.21
C THR A 16 22.78 2.61 39.70
N GLY A 17 23.11 1.60 38.90
CA GLY A 17 23.32 0.20 39.28
C GLY A 17 24.26 -0.49 38.28
N ARG A 18 25.26 -1.23 38.80
CA ARG A 18 26.50 -1.67 38.16
C ARG A 18 26.35 -2.76 37.08
N THR A 19 27.32 -2.71 36.17
CA THR A 19 27.88 -3.73 35.25
C THR A 19 28.11 -5.13 35.85
N VAL A 20 28.06 -6.19 35.02
CA VAL A 20 29.21 -7.05 34.62
C VAL A 20 28.74 -8.11 33.59
N ALA A 21 29.55 -8.28 32.54
CA ALA A 21 29.43 -9.29 31.49
C ALA A 21 30.11 -10.62 31.88
N SER A 22 29.67 -11.76 31.35
CA SER A 22 30.50 -12.99 31.18
C SER A 22 29.71 -14.08 30.42
N VAL A 23 29.98 -14.28 29.13
CA VAL A 23 30.74 -15.41 28.52
C VAL A 23 30.04 -16.79 28.56
N ARG A 24 29.71 -17.29 27.36
CA ARG A 24 29.32 -18.68 27.07
C ARG A 24 30.56 -19.58 26.99
N PRO A 25 30.40 -20.90 27.21
CA PRO A 25 31.22 -21.88 26.51
C PRO A 25 30.40 -22.83 25.63
N SER A 26 30.96 -23.10 24.45
CA SER A 26 30.53 -24.06 23.42
C SER A 26 30.91 -25.51 23.80
N PRO A 27 30.41 -26.54 23.06
CA PRO A 27 30.47 -27.94 23.45
C PRO A 27 31.82 -28.63 23.10
N LYS A 28 32.11 -29.72 23.80
CA LYS A 28 33.32 -30.55 23.66
C LYS A 28 33.29 -31.40 22.37
N LEU A 29 34.41 -31.41 21.64
CA LEU A 29 34.76 -32.37 20.57
C LEU A 29 35.47 -33.61 21.15
N SER A 30 35.32 -34.77 20.48
CA SER A 30 36.10 -36.00 20.63
C SER A 30 36.13 -36.78 19.29
N PRO A 31 37.15 -37.63 18.98
CA PRO A 31 37.77 -37.67 17.65
C PRO A 31 37.72 -39.00 16.84
N TYR A 32 38.16 -38.89 15.57
CA TYR A 32 38.89 -39.88 14.71
C TYR A 32 38.09 -40.88 13.80
N PRO A 33 38.69 -41.44 12.70
CA PRO A 33 38.63 -40.92 11.30
C PRO A 33 38.15 -41.96 10.24
N THR A 34 38.56 -41.78 8.97
CA THR A 34 38.35 -42.57 7.71
C THR A 34 37.10 -42.15 6.92
N SER A 35 37.08 -41.93 5.60
CA SER A 35 37.96 -42.26 4.47
C SER A 35 37.60 -41.38 3.23
N ILE A 36 38.62 -41.07 2.42
CA ILE A 36 38.69 -41.10 0.93
C ILE A 36 37.53 -40.48 0.08
N ASN A 37 37.89 -39.37 -0.57
CA ASN A 37 37.55 -38.86 -1.92
C ASN A 37 36.23 -39.25 -2.60
N PHE A 38 35.40 -38.23 -2.88
CA PHE A 38 34.79 -38.04 -4.20
C PHE A 38 34.67 -36.53 -4.48
N LEU A 39 35.48 -36.02 -5.43
CA LEU A 39 35.27 -34.71 -6.04
C LEU A 39 34.01 -34.79 -6.89
N THR A 40 32.88 -34.34 -6.35
CA THR A 40 31.68 -34.06 -7.13
C THR A 40 31.62 -32.57 -7.40
N ALA A 41 31.59 -32.20 -8.67
CA ALA A 41 31.46 -30.84 -9.13
C ALA A 41 30.13 -30.25 -8.60
N ASN A 42 30.21 -29.15 -7.87
CA ASN A 42 29.02 -28.36 -7.53
C ASN A 42 28.42 -27.82 -8.84
N PRO A 43 27.13 -28.08 -9.15
CA PRO A 43 26.48 -27.40 -10.25
C PRO A 43 26.45 -25.89 -9.94
N PRO A 44 26.47 -25.02 -10.96
CA PRO A 44 26.38 -23.58 -10.71
C PRO A 44 25.08 -23.34 -9.95
N ARG A 45 25.18 -22.66 -8.80
CA ARG A 45 24.00 -22.11 -8.12
C ARG A 45 23.29 -21.26 -9.16
N ARG A 46 22.24 -21.80 -9.78
CA ARG A 46 21.23 -20.99 -10.43
C ARG A 46 20.87 -19.95 -9.40
N PHE A 47 21.17 -18.69 -9.70
CA PHE A 47 20.46 -17.60 -9.08
C PHE A 47 19.00 -17.88 -9.40
N VAL A 48 18.32 -18.56 -8.48
CA VAL A 48 16.88 -18.49 -8.42
C VAL A 48 16.66 -17.04 -8.05
N CYS A 49 16.48 -16.21 -9.08
CA CYS A 49 15.85 -14.92 -8.92
C CYS A 49 14.54 -15.28 -8.24
N ARG A 50 14.48 -15.11 -6.91
CA ARG A 50 13.23 -15.10 -6.19
C ARG A 50 12.59 -13.78 -6.56
N ALA A 51 12.12 -13.70 -7.81
CA ALA A 51 11.04 -12.82 -8.16
C ALA A 51 9.90 -13.28 -7.26
N SER A 52 9.79 -12.64 -6.10
CA SER A 52 8.47 -12.41 -5.53
C SER A 52 7.61 -11.98 -6.71
N ALA A 53 6.52 -12.69 -6.98
CA ALA A 53 5.55 -12.34 -8.00
C ALA A 53 4.93 -11.00 -7.63
N LYS A 54 5.70 -9.93 -7.78
CA LYS A 54 5.21 -8.57 -7.73
C LYS A 54 4.40 -8.45 -9.00
N HIS A 55 3.09 -8.31 -8.84
CA HIS A 55 2.23 -7.85 -9.92
C HIS A 55 2.89 -6.60 -10.51
N ASP A 56 3.20 -6.66 -11.80
CA ASP A 56 3.82 -5.56 -12.52
C ASP A 56 2.72 -4.54 -12.83
N GLU A 57 2.37 -3.75 -11.82
CA GLU A 57 1.36 -2.68 -11.92
C GLU A 57 1.74 -1.65 -13.00
N GLU A 58 3.03 -1.45 -13.27
CA GLU A 58 3.49 -0.54 -14.33
C GLU A 58 3.14 -1.10 -15.72
N ALA A 59 3.41 -2.39 -15.96
CA ALA A 59 3.02 -3.05 -17.20
C ALA A 59 1.49 -3.09 -17.36
N ALA A 60 0.75 -3.37 -16.28
CA ALA A 60 -0.71 -3.34 -16.28
C ALA A 60 -1.25 -1.94 -16.62
N ALA A 61 -0.68 -0.89 -16.04
CA ALA A 61 -1.06 0.50 -16.32
C ALA A 61 -0.83 0.89 -17.78
N LYS A 62 0.32 0.51 -18.36
CA LYS A 62 0.60 0.73 -19.79
C LYS A 62 -0.40 0.01 -20.69
N ALA A 63 -0.76 -1.23 -20.36
CA ALA A 63 -1.75 -1.99 -21.12
C ALA A 63 -3.17 -1.39 -20.99
N ALA A 64 -3.56 -0.97 -19.79
CA ALA A 64 -4.86 -0.37 -19.52
C ALA A 64 -5.05 0.97 -20.26
N ALA A 65 -3.98 1.76 -20.37
CA ALA A 65 -3.98 3.06 -21.05
C ALA A 65 -4.42 2.99 -22.52
N VAL A 66 -4.15 1.87 -23.21
CA VAL A 66 -4.51 1.67 -24.61
C VAL A 66 -6.04 1.69 -24.81
N ASN A 67 -6.80 1.25 -23.80
CA ASN A 67 -8.26 1.09 -23.90
C ASN A 67 -9.05 2.08 -23.02
N ALA A 68 -8.37 3.09 -22.47
CA ALA A 68 -8.88 4.02 -21.47
C ALA A 68 -10.27 4.61 -21.79
N ASP A 69 -10.43 5.15 -22.99
CA ASP A 69 -11.61 5.91 -23.40
C ASP A 69 -12.49 5.15 -24.42
N THR A 70 -12.36 3.82 -24.50
CA THR A 70 -13.14 3.00 -25.45
C THR A 70 -14.62 2.88 -25.08
N GLY A 71 -15.03 3.35 -23.89
CA GLY A 71 -16.37 3.19 -23.35
C GLY A 71 -16.70 1.77 -22.87
N ALA A 72 -15.81 0.80 -23.10
CA ALA A 72 -16.00 -0.58 -22.66
C ALA A 72 -16.11 -0.68 -21.12
N PRO A 73 -16.86 -1.69 -20.61
CA PRO A 73 -16.91 -1.97 -19.18
C PRO A 73 -15.53 -2.38 -18.63
N THR A 74 -15.18 -1.82 -17.49
CA THR A 74 -13.99 -2.16 -16.71
C THR A 74 -14.28 -3.27 -15.71
N ILE A 75 -13.25 -3.74 -15.01
CA ILE A 75 -13.44 -4.67 -13.89
C ILE A 75 -14.27 -4.05 -12.76
N PHE A 76 -14.21 -2.73 -12.56
CA PHE A 76 -14.99 -2.05 -11.52
C PHE A 76 -16.47 -1.97 -11.88
N ASP A 77 -16.82 -1.84 -13.16
CA ASP A 77 -18.22 -1.92 -13.60
C ASP A 77 -18.84 -3.28 -13.24
N LYS A 78 -18.06 -4.37 -13.37
CA LYS A 78 -18.49 -5.71 -12.95
C LYS A 78 -18.66 -5.84 -11.43
N ILE A 79 -17.81 -5.16 -10.65
CA ILE A 79 -17.95 -5.11 -9.18
C ILE A 79 -19.21 -4.32 -8.80
N ILE A 80 -19.48 -3.19 -9.46
CA ILE A 80 -20.68 -2.37 -9.23
C ILE A 80 -21.93 -3.19 -9.55
N ALA A 81 -21.93 -3.91 -10.67
CA ALA A 81 -23.00 -4.81 -11.09
C ALA A 81 -23.12 -6.09 -10.25
N LYS A 82 -22.23 -6.30 -9.25
CA LYS A 82 -22.16 -7.49 -8.41
C LYS A 82 -21.96 -8.81 -9.20
N GLU A 83 -21.42 -8.72 -10.41
CA GLU A 83 -21.09 -9.90 -11.23
C GLU A 83 -19.89 -10.66 -10.67
N ILE A 84 -18.97 -9.94 -10.03
CA ILE A 84 -17.80 -10.50 -9.36
C ILE A 84 -17.81 -10.12 -7.87
N PRO A 85 -17.38 -11.04 -6.98
CA PRO A 85 -17.39 -10.78 -5.55
C PRO A 85 -16.34 -9.73 -5.19
N SER A 86 -16.70 -8.85 -4.25
CA SER A 86 -15.78 -7.90 -3.62
C SER A 86 -16.09 -7.77 -2.13
N ALA A 87 -15.06 -7.48 -1.32
CA ALA A 87 -15.23 -7.21 0.10
C ALA A 87 -15.62 -5.75 0.31
N ILE A 88 -16.93 -5.48 0.28
CA ILE A 88 -17.50 -4.13 0.39
C ILE A 88 -17.32 -3.60 1.83
N VAL A 89 -16.82 -2.37 1.93
CA VAL A 89 -16.59 -1.65 3.20
C VAL A 89 -17.62 -0.54 3.40
N TYR A 90 -17.98 0.16 2.32
CA TYR A 90 -18.96 1.23 2.32
C TYR A 90 -19.67 1.28 0.96
N GLU A 91 -20.97 1.56 0.97
CA GLU A 91 -21.76 1.69 -0.24
C GLU A 91 -22.93 2.64 0.02
N ASP A 92 -23.12 3.60 -0.89
CA ASP A 92 -24.30 4.47 -0.95
C ASP A 92 -24.81 4.55 -2.40
N ASP A 93 -25.70 5.49 -2.72
CA ASP A 93 -26.30 5.63 -4.05
C ASP A 93 -25.28 5.99 -5.15
N LYS A 94 -24.21 6.71 -4.80
CA LYS A 94 -23.24 7.28 -5.76
C LYS A 94 -21.85 6.67 -5.65
N VAL A 95 -21.49 6.10 -4.50
CA VAL A 95 -20.15 5.67 -4.14
C VAL A 95 -20.15 4.21 -3.70
N LEU A 96 -19.09 3.49 -4.08
CA LEU A 96 -18.79 2.15 -3.62
C LEU A 96 -17.34 2.09 -3.13
N ALA A 97 -17.12 1.45 -1.99
CA ALA A 97 -15.81 1.19 -1.44
C ALA A 97 -15.63 -0.30 -1.12
N PHE A 98 -14.51 -0.88 -1.53
CA PHE A 98 -14.20 -2.30 -1.33
C PHE A 98 -12.70 -2.52 -1.17
N LYS A 99 -12.33 -3.62 -0.50
CA LYS A 99 -10.92 -3.96 -0.26
C LYS A 99 -10.21 -4.28 -1.58
N ASP A 100 -9.01 -3.73 -1.74
CA ASP A 100 -8.14 -4.05 -2.86
C ASP A 100 -7.71 -5.53 -2.79
N ILE A 101 -7.70 -6.21 -3.94
CA ILE A 101 -7.29 -7.61 -4.04
C ILE A 101 -5.77 -7.80 -3.87
N ASN A 102 -5.00 -6.76 -4.17
CA ASN A 102 -3.55 -6.68 -4.07
C ASN A 102 -3.14 -5.60 -3.03
N PRO A 103 -3.43 -5.80 -1.72
CA PRO A 103 -3.23 -4.78 -0.70
C PRO A 103 -1.75 -4.39 -0.53
N GLN A 104 -1.46 -3.08 -0.52
CA GLN A 104 -0.10 -2.53 -0.30
C GLN A 104 0.17 -2.13 1.16
N ALA A 105 -0.82 -2.30 2.03
CA ALA A 105 -0.78 -2.09 3.47
C ALA A 105 -1.86 -2.95 4.15
N PRO A 106 -1.83 -3.11 5.49
CA PRO A 106 -2.84 -3.88 6.21
C PRO A 106 -4.29 -3.44 5.91
N VAL A 107 -4.49 -2.13 5.70
CA VAL A 107 -5.73 -1.59 5.14
C VAL A 107 -5.41 -0.98 3.78
N HIS A 108 -6.04 -1.51 2.74
CA HIS A 108 -6.02 -0.96 1.38
C HIS A 108 -7.43 -1.09 0.78
N VAL A 109 -8.12 0.04 0.64
CA VAL A 109 -9.50 0.10 0.14
C VAL A 109 -9.56 1.02 -1.06
N LEU A 110 -10.28 0.59 -2.09
CA LEU A 110 -10.60 1.43 -3.25
C LEU A 110 -11.96 2.07 -3.03
N VAL A 111 -12.08 3.37 -3.31
CA VAL A 111 -13.35 4.09 -3.32
C VAL A 111 -13.59 4.62 -4.72
N ILE A 112 -14.74 4.28 -5.30
CA ILE A 112 -15.08 4.55 -6.70
C ILE A 112 -16.48 5.15 -6.82
N PRO A 113 -16.74 5.97 -7.85
CA PRO A 113 -18.10 6.35 -8.20
C PRO A 113 -18.80 5.16 -8.87
N LYS A 114 -20.08 4.97 -8.58
CA LYS A 114 -20.92 3.94 -9.23
C LYS A 114 -21.23 4.30 -10.68
N PHE A 115 -21.31 5.59 -10.99
CA PHE A 115 -21.50 6.10 -12.34
C PHE A 115 -20.24 6.81 -12.82
N ARG A 116 -19.66 6.31 -13.92
CA ARG A 116 -18.38 6.83 -14.44
C ARG A 116 -18.51 8.19 -15.12
N ASP A 117 -19.60 8.47 -15.82
CA ASP A 117 -19.83 9.74 -16.58
C ASP A 117 -18.64 10.24 -17.44
N GLY A 118 -17.84 9.31 -17.98
CA GLY A 118 -16.61 9.65 -18.72
C GLY A 118 -15.39 9.97 -17.85
N LEU A 119 -15.52 9.94 -16.51
CA LEU A 119 -14.43 10.10 -15.55
C LEU A 119 -13.57 8.81 -15.45
N THR A 120 -12.78 8.57 -16.49
CA THR A 120 -11.85 7.43 -16.58
C THR A 120 -10.60 7.64 -15.72
N GLU A 121 -10.16 8.89 -15.56
CA GLU A 121 -9.01 9.33 -14.77
C GLU A 121 -9.20 10.77 -14.26
N LEU A 122 -8.39 11.21 -13.28
CA LEU A 122 -8.51 12.57 -12.74
C LEU A 122 -8.21 13.65 -13.78
N GLY A 123 -7.26 13.41 -14.70
CA GLY A 123 -6.92 14.32 -15.79
C GLY A 123 -8.06 14.60 -16.78
N LYS A 124 -9.15 13.81 -16.73
CA LYS A 124 -10.38 13.97 -17.53
C LYS A 124 -11.54 14.57 -16.73
N ALA A 125 -11.30 15.00 -15.50
CA ALA A 125 -12.33 15.65 -14.70
C ALA A 125 -12.83 16.94 -15.38
N GLU A 126 -14.10 17.24 -15.14
CA GLU A 126 -14.83 18.37 -15.71
C GLU A 126 -15.67 18.99 -14.59
N PRO A 127 -16.16 20.24 -14.71
CA PRO A 127 -16.92 20.89 -13.64
C PRO A 127 -18.14 20.08 -13.13
N ARG A 128 -18.79 19.30 -14.01
CA ARG A 128 -19.89 18.41 -13.61
C ARG A 128 -19.48 17.30 -12.62
N HIS A 129 -18.19 16.98 -12.55
CA HIS A 129 -17.63 15.97 -11.66
C HIS A 129 -17.26 16.51 -10.27
N GLU A 130 -17.35 17.81 -10.02
CA GLU A 130 -16.93 18.41 -8.73
C GLU A 130 -17.67 17.80 -7.54
N GLU A 131 -18.99 17.61 -7.65
CA GLU A 131 -19.81 17.05 -6.57
C GLU A 131 -19.38 15.62 -6.21
N ILE A 132 -19.21 14.75 -7.22
CA ILE A 132 -18.85 13.36 -7.00
C ILE A 132 -17.42 13.23 -6.47
N LEU A 133 -16.49 14.06 -6.93
CA LEU A 133 -15.11 14.07 -6.40
C LEU A 133 -15.08 14.44 -4.90
N GLY A 134 -15.89 15.42 -4.48
CA GLY A 134 -16.05 15.76 -3.06
C GLY A 134 -16.63 14.62 -2.24
N GLN A 135 -17.66 13.94 -2.77
CA GLN A 135 -18.29 12.78 -2.12
C GLN A 135 -17.31 11.61 -1.95
N LEU A 136 -16.48 11.35 -2.95
CA LEU A 136 -15.47 10.30 -2.90
C LEU A 136 -14.41 10.58 -1.82
N LEU A 137 -13.92 11.82 -1.73
CA LEU A 137 -12.98 12.21 -0.66
C LEU A 137 -13.62 12.11 0.73
N TYR A 138 -14.89 12.49 0.87
CA TYR A 138 -15.60 12.32 2.14
C TYR A 138 -15.81 10.83 2.49
N ALA A 139 -16.14 10.00 1.51
CA ALA A 139 -16.24 8.56 1.67
C ALA A 139 -14.90 7.93 2.11
N ALA A 140 -13.75 8.46 1.67
CA ALA A 140 -12.45 8.03 2.16
C ALA A 140 -12.30 8.20 3.69
N ARG A 141 -12.81 9.30 4.25
CA ARG A 141 -12.86 9.51 5.71
C ARG A 141 -13.77 8.48 6.40
N ILE A 142 -14.93 8.16 5.82
CA ILE A 142 -15.85 7.14 6.35
C ILE A 142 -15.18 5.76 6.35
N VAL A 143 -14.50 5.41 5.27
CA VAL A 143 -13.73 4.17 5.14
C VAL A 143 -12.64 4.09 6.20
N ALA A 144 -11.90 5.18 6.42
CA ALA A 144 -10.85 5.21 7.44
C ALA A 144 -11.40 4.98 8.86
N GLU A 145 -12.58 5.51 9.17
CA GLU A 145 -13.28 5.25 10.43
C GLU A 145 -13.71 3.79 10.56
N LYS A 146 -14.30 3.20 9.50
CA LYS A 146 -14.75 1.81 9.48
C LYS A 146 -13.62 0.79 9.58
N GLU A 147 -12.47 1.08 8.99
CA GLU A 147 -11.29 0.21 9.03
C GLU A 147 -10.34 0.52 10.21
N GLY A 148 -10.68 1.49 11.07
CA GLY A 148 -9.92 1.78 12.29
C GLY A 148 -8.54 2.39 12.06
N ILE A 149 -8.37 3.21 11.01
CA ILE A 149 -7.10 3.84 10.61
C ILE A 149 -7.15 5.38 10.68
N VAL A 150 -8.03 5.91 11.53
CA VAL A 150 -8.23 7.37 11.71
C VAL A 150 -7.02 8.09 12.32
N ASP A 151 -6.11 7.34 12.94
CA ASP A 151 -4.84 7.83 13.46
C ASP A 151 -3.86 8.19 12.34
N GLY A 152 -4.02 7.61 11.15
CA GLY A 152 -3.23 7.98 9.98
C GLY A 152 -3.51 7.10 8.77
N PHE A 153 -3.81 7.75 7.65
CA PHE A 153 -3.98 7.09 6.35
C PHE A 153 -3.52 8.01 5.22
N ARG A 154 -3.28 7.42 4.06
CA ARG A 154 -2.96 8.14 2.82
C ARG A 154 -4.05 7.90 1.80
N VAL A 155 -4.52 8.97 1.18
CA VAL A 155 -5.35 8.91 -0.02
C VAL A 155 -4.44 9.06 -1.24
N VAL A 156 -4.55 8.15 -2.21
CA VAL A 156 -3.78 8.20 -3.48
C VAL A 156 -4.75 8.14 -4.65
N ILE A 157 -4.54 9.01 -5.63
CA ILE A 157 -5.23 8.97 -6.91
C ILE A 157 -4.15 8.94 -7.99
N ASN A 158 -4.17 7.89 -8.81
CA ASN A 158 -3.28 7.76 -9.96
C ASN A 158 -4.01 8.25 -11.20
N SER A 159 -3.35 9.08 -12.02
CA SER A 159 -3.87 9.53 -13.32
C SER A 159 -2.88 9.20 -14.42
N GLY A 160 -3.30 8.36 -15.36
CA GLY A 160 -2.52 7.96 -16.52
C GLY A 160 -1.45 6.89 -16.24
N ALA A 161 -0.81 6.43 -17.31
CA ALA A 161 0.14 5.32 -17.27
C ALA A 161 1.38 5.59 -16.39
N SER A 162 1.94 6.80 -16.44
CA SER A 162 3.14 7.16 -15.66
C SER A 162 2.90 7.23 -14.15
N ALA A 163 1.64 7.34 -13.73
CA ALA A 163 1.24 7.27 -12.33
C ALA A 163 0.83 5.86 -11.89
N CYS A 164 1.04 4.84 -12.73
CA CYS A 164 0.61 3.45 -12.51
C CYS A 164 -0.91 3.31 -12.29
N GLN A 165 -1.73 4.01 -13.09
CA GLN A 165 -3.17 3.76 -13.10
C GLN A 165 -3.50 2.48 -13.89
N SER A 166 -3.95 1.44 -13.20
CA SER A 166 -4.22 0.12 -13.79
C SER A 166 -5.69 -0.09 -14.22
N VAL A 167 -6.62 0.74 -13.77
CA VAL A 167 -8.05 0.69 -14.16
C VAL A 167 -8.55 2.09 -14.53
N TYR A 168 -9.11 2.24 -15.73
CA TYR A 168 -9.66 3.50 -16.26
C TYR A 168 -11.13 3.69 -15.87
N HIS A 169 -11.31 3.67 -14.56
CA HIS A 169 -12.51 4.05 -13.83
C HIS A 169 -11.99 4.76 -12.60
N PHE A 170 -12.39 6.02 -12.40
CA PHE A 170 -11.83 6.84 -11.32
C PHE A 170 -11.90 6.14 -9.97
N HIS A 171 -10.77 6.08 -9.28
CA HIS A 171 -10.67 5.46 -7.97
C HIS A 171 -9.65 6.20 -7.12
N LEU A 172 -9.93 6.25 -5.82
CA LEU A 172 -8.95 6.62 -4.82
C LEU A 172 -8.60 5.40 -3.98
N HIS A 173 -7.34 5.31 -3.61
CA HIS A 173 -6.83 4.34 -2.67
C HIS A 173 -6.84 4.95 -1.28
N VAL A 174 -7.43 4.28 -0.30
CA VAL A 174 -7.30 4.57 1.13
C VAL A 174 -6.34 3.54 1.72
N ILE A 175 -5.15 3.98 2.12
CA ILE A 175 -4.05 3.11 2.54
C ILE A 175 -3.67 3.44 3.99
N GLY A 176 -3.67 2.46 4.88
CA GLY A 176 -3.40 2.66 6.30
C GLY A 176 -3.02 1.38 7.05
N GLY A 177 -3.02 1.48 8.38
CA GLY A 177 -2.66 0.37 9.27
C GLY A 177 -1.16 0.10 9.40
N ARG A 178 -0.32 1.00 8.87
CA ARG A 178 1.14 1.03 9.06
C ARG A 178 1.69 2.44 8.81
N GLN A 179 2.90 2.72 9.30
CA GLN A 179 3.61 3.95 8.97
C GLN A 179 3.83 4.06 7.45
N MET A 180 3.43 5.20 6.88
CA MET A 180 3.64 5.53 5.47
C MET A 180 5.02 6.16 5.26
N LYS A 181 5.72 5.74 4.20
CA LYS A 181 7.04 6.28 3.81
C LYS A 181 6.90 7.52 2.94
N TRP A 182 8.01 8.24 2.78
CA TRP A 182 8.17 9.38 1.89
C TRP A 182 9.46 9.21 1.05
N PRO A 183 9.45 9.44 -0.28
CA PRO A 183 8.32 9.90 -1.11
C PRO A 183 7.17 8.87 -1.25
N PRO A 184 5.98 9.28 -1.75
CA PRO A 184 4.79 8.44 -1.87
C PRO A 184 4.74 7.72 -3.23
N GLY A 185 5.77 6.94 -3.52
CA GLY A 185 6.00 6.20 -4.76
C GLY A 185 7.41 5.63 -4.73
#